data_AF-A0A7Z0QAY6-F1
#
_entry.id   AF-A0A7Z0QAY6-F1
#
_cell.length_a   1.000
_cell.length_b   1.000
_cell.length_c   1.000
_cell.angle_alpha   90.00
_cell.angle_beta   90.00
_cell.angle_gamma   90.00
#
_symmetry.space_group_name_H-M   'P 1'
#
loop_
_entity.id
_entity.type
_entity.pdbx_description
1 polymer ?
#
loop_
_entity_poly.entity_id
_entity_poly.type
_entity_poly.pdbx_seq_one_letter_code
_entity_poly.pdbx_strand_id
1 'polypeptide(L)'
;MDTICRLAGADSLIGPETGRLQQAILDRDTPYLFDHLVRSFSLQGISDRAAWTYMENHDQPGWQDLQRTTSRPPACPKLRGYWSFHGCGYRKGGRTCAEPATLSKCSVPRHDLRNGRLNQTTYSLFLFIRDVMNGDLVDWVDRSLIEASSGTSKDRAARMVRALVEPLRNVYGVSDKVLNMALADILLAAPVSKPLWLETGFSMIAIDTLVHNFLHRTGIQRRLGAKHQFGPACYATDGCDDIIRRIAPQIDARQFNPNYPRNFPRFVQHAIWRYCAQSELNVCNGNNIDDGFRCNNKGCPLFYRCKRVSLHA
;
A
#
# COMPACT_ATOMS: atom_id res chain seq x y z
N MET A 1 14.74 8.74 -15.74
CA MET A 1 13.52 8.92 -14.91
C MET A 1 12.85 10.24 -15.17
N ASP A 2 13.58 11.36 -15.23
CA ASP A 2 13.00 12.68 -15.58
C ASP A 2 12.01 12.65 -16.77
N THR A 3 12.38 12.03 -17.91
CA THR A 3 11.46 11.84 -19.06
C THR A 3 10.14 11.15 -18.69
N ILE A 4 10.17 10.15 -17.82
CA ILE A 4 8.96 9.44 -17.36
C ILE A 4 8.13 10.33 -16.45
N CYS A 5 8.76 11.05 -15.52
CA CYS A 5 8.06 12.00 -14.66
C CYS A 5 7.41 13.14 -15.46
N ARG A 6 8.01 13.61 -16.56
CA ARG A 6 7.37 14.61 -17.44
C ARG A 6 6.17 14.08 -18.22
N LEU A 7 6.18 12.81 -18.59
CA LEU A 7 5.11 12.22 -19.38
C LEU A 7 3.95 11.70 -18.52
N ALA A 8 4.27 11.16 -17.34
CA ALA A 8 3.34 10.39 -16.52
C ALA A 8 3.23 10.92 -15.08
N GLY A 9 3.97 11.96 -14.71
CA GLY A 9 3.86 12.61 -13.41
C GLY A 9 2.46 13.14 -13.19
N ALA A 10 1.87 12.83 -12.05
CA ALA A 10 0.59 13.41 -11.64
C ALA A 10 0.86 14.70 -10.85
N ASP A 11 0.16 15.76 -11.17
CA ASP A 11 0.13 17.03 -10.45
C ASP A 11 -0.85 17.02 -9.26
N SER A 12 -1.68 15.98 -9.14
CA SER A 12 -2.73 15.83 -8.14
C SER A 12 -2.50 14.73 -7.08
N LEU A 13 -1.27 14.20 -6.95
CA LEU A 13 -0.93 13.22 -5.89
C LEU A 13 -1.10 13.79 -4.48
N ILE A 14 -1.06 15.12 -4.34
CA ILE A 14 -1.40 15.86 -3.13
C ILE A 14 -2.43 16.89 -3.59
N GLY A 15 -3.68 16.82 -3.09
CA GLY A 15 -4.74 17.68 -3.62
C GLY A 15 -6.11 17.51 -2.95
N PRO A 16 -7.09 18.36 -3.33
CA PRO A 16 -8.35 18.58 -2.58
C PRO A 16 -9.28 17.36 -2.46
N GLU A 17 -9.11 16.32 -3.27
CA GLU A 17 -9.84 15.05 -3.11
C GLU A 17 -9.51 14.31 -1.79
N THR A 18 -8.47 14.76 -1.07
CA THR A 18 -8.16 14.28 0.28
C THR A 18 -9.04 14.88 1.37
N GLY A 19 -9.99 15.78 1.06
CA GLY A 19 -10.72 16.56 2.06
C GLY A 19 -11.36 15.73 3.18
N ARG A 20 -11.99 14.58 2.85
CA ARG A 20 -12.58 13.72 3.88
C ARG A 20 -11.53 12.96 4.71
N LEU A 21 -10.43 12.51 4.09
CA LEU A 21 -9.31 11.89 4.81
C LEU A 21 -8.64 12.90 5.74
N GLN A 22 -8.40 14.12 5.28
CA GLN A 22 -7.84 15.21 6.08
C GLN A 22 -8.74 15.50 7.28
N GLN A 23 -10.05 15.63 7.07
CA GLN A 23 -11.01 15.84 8.15
C GLN A 23 -11.02 14.67 9.14
N ALA A 24 -10.98 13.43 8.65
CA ALA A 24 -10.89 12.24 9.52
C ALA A 24 -9.60 12.23 10.37
N ILE A 25 -8.49 12.73 9.84
CA ILE A 25 -7.24 12.87 10.60
C ILE A 25 -7.38 13.95 11.69
N LEU A 26 -7.98 15.10 11.35
CA LEU A 26 -8.22 16.19 12.30
C LEU A 26 -9.16 15.76 13.44
N ASP A 27 -10.22 15.03 13.11
CA ASP A 27 -11.25 14.58 14.05
C ASP A 27 -10.86 13.30 14.79
N ARG A 28 -9.69 12.71 14.48
CA ARG A 28 -9.27 11.37 14.96
C ARG A 28 -10.31 10.27 14.69
N ASP A 29 -10.96 10.35 13.54
CA ASP A 29 -12.02 9.44 13.09
C ASP A 29 -11.43 8.09 12.64
N THR A 30 -11.01 7.30 13.63
CA THR A 30 -10.51 5.93 13.47
C THR A 30 -11.50 5.04 12.69
N PRO A 31 -12.83 5.09 12.91
CA PRO A 31 -13.80 4.37 12.10
C PRO A 31 -13.65 4.63 10.59
N TYR A 32 -13.61 5.89 10.17
CA TYR A 32 -13.48 6.23 8.76
C TYR A 32 -12.14 5.78 8.17
N LEU A 33 -11.04 5.99 8.91
CA LEU A 33 -9.70 5.58 8.46
C LEU A 33 -9.57 4.05 8.36
N PHE A 34 -10.20 3.31 9.28
CA PHE A 34 -10.30 1.85 9.21
C PHE A 34 -11.03 1.40 7.94
N ASP A 35 -12.21 1.97 7.67
CA ASP A 35 -13.00 1.60 6.49
C ASP A 35 -12.23 1.92 5.19
N HIS A 36 -11.50 3.04 5.15
CA HIS A 36 -10.60 3.38 4.05
C HIS A 36 -9.49 2.33 3.85
N LEU A 37 -8.83 1.90 4.92
CA LEU A 37 -7.80 0.84 4.85
C LEU A 37 -8.39 -0.50 4.37
N VAL A 38 -9.57 -0.90 4.86
CA VAL A 38 -10.24 -2.14 4.43
C VAL A 38 -10.58 -2.11 2.94
N ARG A 39 -11.06 -0.97 2.43
CA ARG A 39 -11.31 -0.77 0.99
C ARG A 39 -10.02 -0.91 0.19
N SER A 40 -8.94 -0.25 0.59
CA SER A 40 -7.64 -0.34 -0.09
C SER A 40 -7.06 -1.76 -0.05
N PHE A 41 -7.26 -2.49 1.06
CA PHE A 41 -6.81 -3.89 1.18
C PHE A 41 -7.63 -4.84 0.32
N SER A 42 -8.87 -4.49 -0.01
CA SER A 42 -9.77 -5.31 -0.85
C SER A 42 -9.34 -5.33 -2.33
N LEU A 43 -8.55 -4.35 -2.77
CA LEU A 43 -7.97 -4.27 -4.12
C LEU A 43 -6.89 -5.33 -4.39
N GLN A 44 -6.38 -6.00 -3.35
CA GLN A 44 -5.29 -6.96 -3.53
C GLN A 44 -5.75 -8.25 -4.25
N GLY A 45 -4.88 -8.76 -5.13
CA GLY A 45 -4.99 -10.08 -5.74
C GLY A 45 -6.00 -10.22 -6.88
N ILE A 46 -6.62 -9.13 -7.32
CA ILE A 46 -7.49 -9.05 -8.50
C ILE A 46 -7.29 -7.69 -9.20
N SER A 47 -7.94 -7.46 -10.33
CA SER A 47 -7.96 -6.12 -10.95
C SER A 47 -8.79 -5.14 -10.12
N ASP A 48 -8.41 -3.86 -10.13
CA ASP A 48 -9.11 -2.81 -9.40
C ASP A 48 -10.58 -2.75 -9.80
N ARG A 49 -10.89 -2.84 -11.11
CA ARG A 49 -12.27 -2.88 -11.61
C ARG A 49 -13.09 -4.02 -10.99
N ALA A 50 -12.53 -5.23 -10.94
CA ALA A 50 -13.24 -6.38 -10.34
C ALA A 50 -13.44 -6.19 -8.84
N ALA A 51 -12.48 -5.56 -8.15
CA ALA A 51 -12.62 -5.24 -6.73
C ALA A 51 -13.73 -4.21 -6.49
N TRP A 52 -13.73 -3.10 -7.24
CA TRP A 52 -14.74 -2.04 -7.13
C TRP A 52 -16.14 -2.58 -7.41
N THR A 53 -16.33 -3.30 -8.52
CA THR A 53 -17.61 -3.92 -8.84
C THR A 53 -18.09 -4.88 -7.75
N TYR A 54 -17.19 -5.62 -7.08
CA TYR A 54 -17.59 -6.44 -5.95
C TYR A 54 -18.09 -5.59 -4.78
N MET A 55 -17.33 -4.54 -4.41
CA MET A 55 -17.66 -3.68 -3.27
C MET A 55 -18.93 -2.84 -3.48
N GLU A 56 -19.23 -2.45 -4.72
CA GLU A 56 -20.47 -1.75 -5.07
C GLU A 56 -21.72 -2.62 -4.90
N ASN A 57 -21.57 -3.95 -5.05
CA ASN A 57 -22.67 -4.90 -5.04
C ASN A 57 -22.82 -5.66 -3.70
N HIS A 58 -21.93 -5.45 -2.73
CA HIS A 58 -21.91 -6.20 -1.47
C HIS A 58 -21.58 -5.29 -0.29
N ASP A 59 -22.29 -5.49 0.82
CA ASP A 59 -21.99 -4.80 2.08
C ASP A 59 -20.61 -5.19 2.62
N GLN A 60 -19.88 -4.20 3.13
CA GLN A 60 -18.63 -4.40 3.85
C GLN A 60 -18.84 -4.07 5.33
N PRO A 61 -18.36 -4.92 6.26
CA PRO A 61 -18.44 -4.59 7.67
C PRO A 61 -17.58 -3.37 7.98
N GLY A 62 -18.23 -2.34 8.49
CA GLY A 62 -17.55 -1.16 8.99
C GLY A 62 -17.02 -1.35 10.40
N TRP A 63 -16.24 -0.39 10.88
CA TRP A 63 -15.74 -0.37 12.26
C TRP A 63 -16.85 -0.62 13.30
N GLN A 64 -17.99 0.06 13.16
CA GLN A 64 -19.09 -0.02 14.12
C GLN A 64 -19.73 -1.41 14.16
N ASP A 65 -19.76 -2.14 13.04
CA ASP A 65 -20.29 -3.51 13.00
C ASP A 65 -19.38 -4.47 13.78
N LEU A 66 -18.07 -4.31 13.61
CA LEU A 66 -17.08 -5.11 14.31
C LEU A 66 -17.04 -4.76 15.80
N GLN A 67 -17.17 -3.48 16.14
CA GLN A 67 -17.27 -3.03 17.53
C GLN A 67 -18.51 -3.61 18.21
N ARG A 68 -19.68 -3.55 17.58
CA ARG A 68 -20.90 -4.16 18.11
C ARG A 68 -20.76 -5.67 18.27
N THR A 69 -20.25 -6.36 17.25
CA THR A 69 -20.09 -7.83 17.29
C THR A 69 -19.02 -8.33 18.26
N THR A 70 -18.08 -7.47 18.67
CA THR A 70 -17.03 -7.79 19.64
C THR A 70 -17.20 -7.12 21.02
N SER A 71 -18.29 -6.36 21.21
CA SER A 71 -18.59 -5.64 22.47
C SER A 71 -18.87 -6.56 23.65
N ARG A 72 -19.39 -7.77 23.38
CA ARG A 72 -19.59 -8.82 24.39
C ARG A 72 -18.52 -9.90 24.21
N PRO A 73 -18.14 -10.63 25.27
CA PRO A 73 -17.20 -11.73 25.16
C PRO A 73 -17.62 -12.69 24.04
N PRO A 74 -16.82 -12.83 22.97
CA PRO A 74 -17.21 -13.67 21.84
C PRO A 74 -17.11 -15.14 22.22
N ALA A 75 -18.01 -15.95 21.67
CA ALA A 75 -18.00 -17.41 21.86
C ALA A 75 -16.70 -18.04 21.35
N CYS A 76 -16.13 -17.50 20.26
CA CYS A 76 -14.85 -17.93 19.73
C CYS A 76 -13.70 -17.26 20.50
N PRO A 77 -12.79 -18.02 21.13
CA PRO A 77 -11.68 -17.45 21.91
C PRO A 77 -10.72 -16.62 21.04
N LYS A 78 -10.58 -16.96 19.75
CA LYS A 78 -9.77 -16.20 18.78
C LYS A 78 -10.24 -14.75 18.64
N LEU A 79 -11.50 -14.43 18.91
CA LEU A 79 -12.03 -13.06 18.74
C LEU A 79 -11.87 -12.17 19.99
N ARG A 80 -11.32 -12.69 21.10
CA ARG A 80 -11.19 -11.92 22.35
C ARG A 80 -10.19 -10.77 22.22
N GLY A 81 -9.12 -10.97 21.47
CA GLY A 81 -8.12 -9.95 21.22
C GLY A 81 -7.23 -10.26 20.03
N TYR A 82 -6.41 -9.28 19.64
CA TYR A 82 -5.57 -9.34 18.46
C TYR A 82 -4.61 -10.53 18.47
N TRP A 83 -3.83 -10.71 19.53
CA TRP A 83 -2.89 -11.82 19.62
C TRP A 83 -3.58 -13.18 19.70
N SER A 84 -4.78 -13.24 20.31
CA SER A 84 -5.61 -14.44 20.30
C SER A 84 -6.12 -14.76 18.89
N PHE A 85 -6.38 -13.76 18.05
CA PHE A 85 -6.87 -13.94 16.69
C PHE A 85 -5.83 -14.53 15.75
N HIS A 86 -4.55 -14.40 16.08
CA HIS A 86 -3.47 -14.99 15.31
C HIS A 86 -3.70 -16.50 15.10
N GLY A 87 -3.50 -16.93 13.86
CA GLY A 87 -3.79 -18.31 13.45
C GLY A 87 -5.28 -18.67 13.42
N CYS A 88 -6.21 -17.72 13.25
CA CYS A 88 -7.64 -18.01 13.05
C CYS A 88 -7.87 -19.07 11.96
N GLY A 89 -7.20 -18.89 10.81
CA GLY A 89 -7.15 -19.90 9.75
C GLY A 89 -8.48 -20.13 9.03
N TYR A 90 -9.43 -19.19 9.09
CA TYR A 90 -10.75 -19.36 8.47
C TYR A 90 -10.64 -19.52 6.94
N ARG A 91 -11.25 -20.57 6.40
CA ARG A 91 -11.33 -20.83 4.95
C ARG A 91 -12.80 -20.86 4.51
N LYS A 92 -13.27 -19.83 3.78
CA LYS A 92 -14.68 -19.67 3.36
C LYS A 92 -15.21 -20.89 2.60
N GLY A 93 -14.48 -21.37 1.59
CA GLY A 93 -14.91 -22.52 0.77
C GLY A 93 -14.94 -23.86 1.52
N GLY A 94 -13.99 -24.09 2.44
CA GLY A 94 -13.95 -25.31 3.25
C GLY A 94 -14.76 -25.25 4.53
N ARG A 95 -15.23 -24.06 4.94
CA ARG A 95 -15.87 -23.79 6.24
C ARG A 95 -15.07 -24.36 7.42
N THR A 96 -13.75 -24.21 7.38
CA THR A 96 -12.83 -24.66 8.44
C THR A 96 -12.10 -23.47 9.08
N CYS A 97 -11.64 -23.65 10.31
CA CYS A 97 -10.79 -22.71 11.05
C CYS A 97 -10.08 -23.45 12.20
N ALA A 98 -9.28 -22.73 12.99
CA ALA A 98 -8.62 -23.27 14.17
C ALA A 98 -9.56 -23.57 15.36
N GLU A 99 -10.79 -23.05 15.35
CA GLU A 99 -11.78 -23.23 16.43
C GLU A 99 -13.12 -23.78 15.89
N PRO A 100 -13.14 -25.01 15.34
CA PRO A 100 -14.30 -25.55 14.63
C PRO A 100 -15.56 -25.64 15.50
N ALA A 101 -15.39 -25.95 16.80
CA ALA A 101 -16.50 -26.08 17.75
C ALA A 101 -17.32 -24.79 17.95
N THR A 102 -16.72 -23.62 17.68
CA THR A 102 -17.37 -22.32 17.86
C THR A 102 -17.78 -21.67 16.53
N LEU A 103 -17.52 -22.32 15.39
CA LEU A 103 -17.65 -21.73 14.07
C LEU A 103 -19.08 -21.26 13.76
N SER A 104 -20.10 -22.02 14.16
CA SER A 104 -21.52 -21.65 13.95
C SER A 104 -21.91 -20.33 14.65
N LYS A 105 -21.23 -19.99 15.74
CA LYS A 105 -21.43 -18.75 16.51
C LYS A 105 -20.40 -17.67 16.19
N CYS A 106 -19.42 -17.97 15.34
CA CYS A 106 -18.36 -17.03 14.97
C CYS A 106 -18.90 -15.93 14.06
N SER A 107 -18.42 -14.70 14.25
CA SER A 107 -18.80 -13.55 13.43
C SER A 107 -17.96 -13.41 12.15
N VAL A 108 -16.72 -13.91 12.12
CA VAL A 108 -15.84 -13.87 10.93
C VAL A 108 -16.51 -14.42 9.66
N PRO A 109 -17.20 -15.59 9.68
CA PRO A 109 -17.83 -16.14 8.48
C PRO A 109 -19.05 -15.38 7.97
N ARG A 110 -19.64 -14.48 8.77
CA ARG A 110 -20.95 -13.87 8.52
C ARG A 110 -20.90 -12.70 7.54
N HIS A 111 -19.72 -12.19 7.24
CA HIS A 111 -19.53 -11.05 6.35
C HIS A 111 -19.31 -11.52 4.93
N ASP A 112 -19.96 -10.84 3.99
CA ASP A 112 -19.92 -11.21 2.58
C ASP A 112 -18.80 -10.51 1.81
N LEU A 113 -17.60 -10.49 2.37
CA LEU A 113 -16.43 -10.12 1.59
C LEU A 113 -16.09 -11.25 0.61
N ARG A 114 -15.42 -10.85 -0.48
CA ARG A 114 -15.10 -11.70 -1.65
C ARG A 114 -14.50 -13.05 -1.28
N ASN A 115 -13.71 -13.12 -0.22
CA ASN A 115 -13.10 -14.37 0.24
C ASN A 115 -12.82 -14.35 1.74
N GLY A 116 -12.62 -15.53 2.33
CA GLY A 116 -12.33 -15.68 3.75
C GLY A 116 -10.99 -15.09 4.20
N ARG A 117 -10.08 -14.79 3.26
CA ARG A 117 -8.85 -14.04 3.58
C ARG A 117 -9.21 -12.59 3.92
N LEU A 118 -10.05 -11.93 3.14
CA LEU A 118 -10.51 -10.57 3.44
C LEU A 118 -11.29 -10.51 4.77
N ASN A 119 -12.15 -11.49 5.07
CA ASN A 119 -12.80 -11.57 6.39
C ASN A 119 -11.75 -11.56 7.52
N GLN A 120 -10.70 -12.36 7.39
CA GLN A 120 -9.63 -12.36 8.40
C GLN A 120 -8.81 -11.08 8.42
N THR A 121 -8.50 -10.49 7.26
CA THR A 121 -7.77 -9.22 7.17
C THR A 121 -8.54 -8.11 7.88
N THR A 122 -9.85 -7.98 7.62
CA THR A 122 -10.71 -6.98 8.24
C THR A 122 -10.79 -7.13 9.76
N TYR A 123 -11.00 -8.35 10.27
CA TYR A 123 -10.98 -8.61 11.72
C TYR A 123 -9.60 -8.39 12.34
N SER A 124 -8.54 -8.82 11.65
CA SER A 124 -7.18 -8.64 12.14
C SER A 124 -6.82 -7.17 12.25
N LEU A 125 -7.21 -6.34 11.28
CA LEU A 125 -6.98 -4.89 11.32
C LEU A 125 -7.79 -4.24 12.45
N PHE A 126 -9.07 -4.58 12.56
CA PHE A 126 -9.94 -4.05 13.61
C PHE A 126 -9.38 -4.33 15.00
N LEU A 127 -9.03 -5.59 15.28
CA LEU A 127 -8.47 -6.00 16.56
C LEU A 127 -7.09 -5.37 16.80
N PHE A 128 -6.26 -5.22 15.76
CA PHE A 128 -4.96 -4.56 15.87
C PHE A 128 -5.13 -3.10 16.30
N ILE A 129 -6.01 -2.34 15.63
CA ILE A 129 -6.28 -0.94 16.00
C ILE A 129 -6.85 -0.88 17.42
N ARG A 130 -7.85 -1.72 17.75
CA ARG A 130 -8.49 -1.73 19.06
C ARG A 130 -7.51 -2.04 20.20
N ASP A 131 -6.67 -3.07 20.04
CA ASP A 131 -5.86 -3.63 21.13
C ASP A 131 -4.42 -3.14 21.15
N VAL A 132 -3.81 -2.90 19.98
CA VAL A 132 -2.39 -2.48 19.85
C VAL A 132 -2.28 -0.96 19.73
N MET A 133 -3.24 -0.32 19.06
CA MET A 133 -3.31 1.14 18.90
C MET A 133 -4.24 1.82 19.92
N ASN A 134 -4.76 1.07 20.90
CA ASN A 134 -5.72 1.54 21.90
C ASN A 134 -6.99 2.20 21.31
N GLY A 135 -7.39 1.80 20.10
CA GLY A 135 -8.56 2.33 19.41
C GLY A 135 -8.37 3.72 18.79
N ASP A 136 -7.17 4.30 18.83
CA ASP A 136 -6.86 5.60 18.22
C ASP A 136 -5.73 5.45 17.21
N LEU A 137 -6.09 5.28 15.93
CA LEU A 137 -5.13 5.16 14.84
C LEU A 137 -4.30 6.44 14.67
N VAL A 138 -4.89 7.62 14.85
CA VAL A 138 -4.22 8.90 14.61
C VAL A 138 -3.17 9.15 15.70
N ASP A 139 -3.52 8.94 16.96
CA ASP A 139 -2.59 9.07 18.09
C ASP A 139 -1.44 8.06 17.98
N TRP A 140 -1.73 6.81 17.58
CA TRP A 140 -0.69 5.81 17.36
C TRP A 140 0.29 6.21 16.26
N VAL A 141 -0.20 6.74 15.13
CA VAL A 141 0.68 7.25 14.06
C VAL A 141 1.49 8.44 14.57
N ASP A 142 0.88 9.41 15.26
CA ASP A 142 1.58 10.56 15.82
C ASP A 142 2.75 10.13 16.71
N ARG A 143 2.51 9.26 17.69
CA ARG A 143 3.55 8.75 18.60
C ARG A 143 4.65 7.99 17.85
N SER A 144 4.26 7.09 16.94
CA SER A 144 5.21 6.28 16.17
C SER A 144 6.13 7.15 15.32
N LEU A 145 5.58 8.19 14.68
CA LEU A 145 6.35 9.10 13.86
C LEU A 145 7.25 10.01 14.71
N ILE A 146 6.74 10.56 15.81
CA ILE A 146 7.54 11.40 16.74
C ILE A 146 8.76 10.61 17.23
N GLU A 147 8.54 9.41 17.74
CA GLU A 147 9.60 8.53 18.23
C GLU A 147 10.62 8.22 17.12
N ALA A 148 10.16 7.74 15.96
CA ALA A 148 11.04 7.37 14.85
C ALA A 148 11.77 8.56 14.20
N SER A 149 11.20 9.76 14.32
CA SER A 149 11.79 11.00 13.78
C SER A 149 12.98 11.50 14.59
N SER A 150 13.16 11.00 15.82
CA SER A 150 14.28 11.33 16.69
C SER A 150 15.62 10.87 16.08
N GLY A 151 16.70 11.58 16.41
CA GLY A 151 18.05 11.26 15.95
C GLY A 151 18.47 11.98 14.66
N THR A 152 19.46 11.43 13.96
CA THR A 152 20.07 12.09 12.79
C THR A 152 19.09 12.20 11.62
N SER A 153 19.21 13.26 10.83
CA SER A 153 18.42 13.46 9.60
C SER A 153 18.65 12.37 8.55
N LYS A 154 19.86 11.78 8.53
CA LYS A 154 20.16 10.61 7.70
C LYS A 154 19.18 9.48 8.03
N ASP A 155 18.51 8.98 7.00
CA ASP A 155 17.53 7.89 7.05
C ASP A 155 16.27 8.14 7.90
N ARG A 156 16.00 9.39 8.32
CA ARG A 156 14.83 9.74 9.15
C ARG A 156 13.52 9.28 8.52
N ALA A 157 13.28 9.62 7.26
CA ALA A 157 12.08 9.21 6.55
C ALA A 157 11.96 7.67 6.43
N ALA A 158 13.08 6.96 6.24
CA ALA A 158 13.08 5.50 6.19
C ALA A 158 12.74 4.87 7.55
N ARG A 159 13.22 5.45 8.66
CA ARG A 159 12.82 5.03 10.02
C ARG A 159 11.33 5.24 10.26
N MET A 160 10.80 6.41 9.89
CA MET A 160 9.38 6.73 10.04
C MET A 160 8.49 5.78 9.22
N VAL A 161 8.87 5.47 7.98
CA VAL A 161 8.15 4.46 7.17
C VAL A 161 8.16 3.10 7.85
N ARG A 162 9.32 2.63 8.34
CA ARG A 162 9.41 1.33 9.03
C ARG A 162 8.60 1.29 10.31
N ALA A 163 8.60 2.36 11.09
CA ALA A 163 7.83 2.46 12.34
C ALA A 163 6.32 2.27 12.13
N LEU A 164 5.80 2.61 10.95
CA LEU A 164 4.41 2.33 10.60
C LEU A 164 4.24 0.94 9.97
N VAL A 165 5.09 0.57 9.00
CA VAL A 165 4.92 -0.65 8.20
C VAL A 165 5.21 -1.90 9.02
N GLU A 166 6.29 -1.93 9.81
CA GLU A 166 6.71 -3.14 10.53
C GLU A 166 5.67 -3.64 11.54
N PRO A 167 5.05 -2.80 12.39
CA PRO A 167 3.96 -3.25 13.24
C PRO A 167 2.75 -3.76 12.43
N LEU A 168 2.36 -3.02 11.38
CA LEU A 168 1.21 -3.36 10.55
C LEU A 168 1.40 -4.62 9.69
N ARG A 169 2.64 -5.10 9.48
CA ARG A 169 2.90 -6.42 8.86
C ARG A 169 2.28 -7.58 9.65
N ASN A 170 2.01 -7.38 10.94
CA ASN A 170 1.33 -8.40 11.75
C ASN A 170 -0.18 -8.49 11.42
N VAL A 171 -0.76 -7.50 10.72
CA VAL A 171 -2.15 -7.59 10.25
C VAL A 171 -2.25 -8.68 9.18
N TYR A 172 -3.13 -9.65 9.42
CA TYR A 172 -3.25 -10.84 8.59
C TYR A 172 -3.50 -10.49 7.11
N GLY A 173 -2.67 -11.04 6.24
CA GLY A 173 -2.91 -11.00 4.81
C GLY A 173 -2.71 -9.62 4.16
N VAL A 174 -1.88 -8.76 4.75
CA VAL A 174 -1.50 -7.47 4.13
C VAL A 174 -0.02 -7.52 3.77
N SER A 175 0.33 -7.10 2.55
CA SER A 175 1.72 -7.05 2.08
C SER A 175 2.29 -5.64 2.20
N ASP A 176 3.63 -5.50 2.19
CA ASP A 176 4.32 -4.20 2.20
C ASP A 176 3.85 -3.27 1.08
N LYS A 177 3.60 -3.81 -0.12
CA LYS A 177 3.02 -3.04 -1.24
C LYS A 177 1.72 -2.40 -0.82
N VAL A 178 0.80 -3.20 -0.30
CA VAL A 178 -0.55 -2.76 0.05
C VAL A 178 -0.51 -1.78 1.22
N LEU A 179 0.36 -2.01 2.22
CA LEU A 179 0.58 -1.08 3.32
C LEU A 179 1.13 0.27 2.84
N ASN A 180 2.22 0.27 2.06
CA ASN A 180 2.80 1.51 1.53
C ASN A 180 1.86 2.25 0.59
N MET A 181 1.00 1.53 -0.13
CA MET A 181 -0.01 2.14 -0.99
C MET A 181 -1.07 2.85 -0.14
N ALA A 182 -1.75 2.11 0.73
CA ALA A 182 -2.89 2.61 1.50
C ALA A 182 -2.50 3.66 2.54
N LEU A 183 -1.36 3.51 3.21
CA LEU A 183 -0.88 4.48 4.19
C LEU A 183 -0.41 5.77 3.51
N ALA A 184 0.18 5.71 2.31
CA ALA A 184 0.55 6.92 1.60
C ALA A 184 -0.66 7.81 1.34
N ASP A 185 -1.81 7.24 0.96
CA ASP A 185 -3.02 8.01 0.68
C ASP A 185 -3.52 8.76 1.92
N ILE A 186 -3.50 8.11 3.09
CA ILE A 186 -3.83 8.74 4.38
C ILE A 186 -2.78 9.79 4.77
N LEU A 187 -1.50 9.48 4.67
CA LEU A 187 -0.42 10.36 5.13
C LEU A 187 -0.27 11.61 4.26
N LEU A 188 -0.48 11.49 2.95
CA LEU A 188 -0.48 12.62 2.01
C LEU A 188 -1.72 13.50 2.15
N ALA A 189 -2.80 12.97 2.73
CA ALA A 189 -3.99 13.73 3.09
C ALA A 189 -3.85 14.56 4.38
N ALA A 190 -2.76 14.38 5.13
CA ALA A 190 -2.59 15.03 6.42
C ALA A 190 -2.62 16.57 6.31
N PRO A 191 -3.17 17.27 7.31
CA PRO A 191 -3.09 18.72 7.37
C PRO A 191 -1.63 19.18 7.48
N VAL A 192 -1.34 20.40 7.03
CA VAL A 192 0.01 21.02 7.11
C VAL A 192 0.56 21.10 8.54
N SER A 193 -0.32 21.06 9.55
CA SER A 193 0.03 20.97 10.98
C SER A 193 0.64 19.62 11.39
N LYS A 194 0.61 18.60 10.52
CA LYS A 194 1.22 17.27 10.72
C LYS A 194 2.38 17.02 9.73
N PRO A 195 3.49 17.76 9.82
CA PRO A 195 4.58 17.67 8.85
C PRO A 195 5.26 16.29 8.77
N LEU A 196 5.32 15.55 9.89
CA LEU A 196 5.89 14.19 9.90
C LEU A 196 5.06 13.21 9.08
N TRP A 197 3.73 13.38 9.06
CA TRP A 197 2.84 12.53 8.27
C TRP A 197 3.14 12.75 6.78
N LEU A 198 3.15 14.01 6.35
CA LEU A 198 3.45 14.38 4.97
C LEU A 198 4.84 13.88 4.53
N GLU A 199 5.88 14.13 5.32
CA GLU A 199 7.25 13.66 5.04
C GLU A 199 7.34 12.13 4.89
N THR A 200 6.62 11.41 5.76
CA THR A 200 6.54 9.94 5.71
C THR A 200 5.78 9.50 4.46
N GLY A 201 4.64 10.11 4.16
CA GLY A 201 3.84 9.84 2.96
C GLY A 201 4.62 10.05 1.67
N PHE A 202 5.46 11.10 1.59
CA PHE A 202 6.33 11.35 0.44
C PHE A 202 7.31 10.21 0.16
N SER A 203 7.66 9.47 1.21
CA SER A 203 8.68 8.44 1.22
C SER A 203 8.14 7.01 1.15
N MET A 204 6.81 6.83 1.15
CA MET A 204 6.16 5.52 1.03
C MET A 204 6.04 5.09 -0.43
N ILE A 205 6.66 3.98 -0.78
CA ILE A 205 6.81 3.52 -2.17
C ILE A 205 6.14 2.15 -2.30
N ALA A 206 5.23 2.02 -3.27
CA ALA A 206 4.61 0.73 -3.59
C ALA A 206 5.28 0.12 -4.83
N ILE A 207 5.96 -1.00 -4.67
CA ILE A 207 6.53 -1.77 -5.78
C ILE A 207 5.56 -2.89 -6.12
N ASP A 208 4.90 -2.76 -7.26
CA ASP A 208 4.13 -3.83 -7.87
C ASP A 208 4.86 -4.46 -9.05
N THR A 209 4.21 -5.40 -9.72
CA THR A 209 4.78 -6.08 -10.89
C THR A 209 5.10 -5.09 -12.00
N LEU A 210 4.27 -4.07 -12.23
CA LEU A 210 4.51 -3.07 -13.28
C LEU A 210 5.77 -2.24 -13.00
N VAL A 211 5.90 -1.71 -11.78
CA VAL A 211 7.07 -0.92 -11.37
C VAL A 211 8.34 -1.77 -11.42
N HIS A 212 8.30 -2.99 -10.89
CA HIS A 212 9.44 -3.92 -10.95
C HIS A 212 9.82 -4.25 -12.39
N ASN A 213 8.85 -4.67 -13.21
CA ASN A 213 9.05 -5.03 -14.61
C ASN A 213 9.64 -3.86 -15.40
N PHE A 214 9.18 -2.63 -15.14
CA PHE A 214 9.75 -1.46 -15.76
C PHE A 214 11.25 -1.27 -15.41
N LEU A 215 11.63 -1.38 -14.14
CA LEU A 215 13.03 -1.25 -13.70
C LEU A 215 13.93 -2.36 -14.28
N HIS A 216 13.41 -3.57 -14.41
CA HIS A 216 14.08 -4.70 -15.04
C HIS A 216 14.25 -4.48 -16.55
N ARG A 217 13.15 -4.26 -17.29
CA ARG A 217 13.15 -4.16 -18.77
C ARG A 217 13.98 -3.00 -19.27
N THR A 218 13.94 -1.86 -18.57
CA THR A 218 14.80 -0.70 -18.89
C THR A 218 16.28 -0.97 -18.66
N GLY A 219 16.62 -2.02 -17.89
CA GLY A 219 17.97 -2.43 -17.54
C GLY A 219 18.55 -1.67 -16.35
N ILE A 220 17.72 -0.95 -15.60
CA ILE A 220 18.15 -0.12 -14.46
C ILE A 220 18.62 -0.99 -13.31
N GLN A 221 17.87 -2.04 -12.95
CA GLN A 221 18.28 -3.00 -11.92
C GLN A 221 19.69 -3.54 -12.20
N ARG A 222 19.90 -4.06 -13.42
CA ARG A 222 21.21 -4.60 -13.83
C ARG A 222 22.32 -3.55 -13.77
N ARG A 223 22.07 -2.32 -14.24
CA ARG A 223 23.06 -1.23 -14.23
C ARG A 223 23.50 -0.86 -12.81
N LEU A 224 22.61 -1.01 -11.83
CA LEU A 224 22.85 -0.66 -10.44
C LEU A 224 23.25 -1.87 -9.57
N GLY A 225 23.50 -3.04 -10.16
CA GLY A 225 23.87 -4.25 -9.40
C GLY A 225 22.71 -4.87 -8.60
N ALA A 226 21.48 -4.44 -8.84
CA ALA A 226 20.29 -4.70 -8.05
C ALA A 226 19.39 -5.78 -8.66
N LYS A 227 19.97 -6.84 -9.24
CA LYS A 227 19.18 -7.91 -9.90
C LYS A 227 18.51 -8.78 -8.85
N HIS A 228 17.19 -8.89 -8.90
CA HIS A 228 16.38 -9.74 -8.01
C HIS A 228 15.06 -10.12 -8.68
N GLN A 229 14.39 -11.14 -8.14
CA GLN A 229 13.03 -11.51 -8.57
C GLN A 229 11.99 -10.61 -7.93
N PHE A 230 10.85 -10.41 -8.60
CA PHE A 230 9.72 -9.69 -8.01
C PHE A 230 9.27 -10.37 -6.71
N GLY A 231 9.03 -9.57 -5.66
CA GLY A 231 8.63 -10.07 -4.34
C GLY A 231 9.32 -9.30 -3.20
N PRO A 232 9.52 -9.92 -2.02
CA PRO A 232 10.09 -9.25 -0.85
C PRO A 232 11.44 -8.57 -1.09
N ALA A 233 12.26 -9.12 -2.00
CA ALA A 233 13.55 -8.53 -2.37
C ALA A 233 13.43 -7.13 -3.00
N CYS A 234 12.25 -6.74 -3.50
CA CYS A 234 12.00 -5.39 -3.99
C CYS A 234 12.13 -4.31 -2.90
N TYR A 235 12.00 -4.68 -1.63
CA TYR A 235 12.03 -3.80 -0.46
C TYR A 235 13.29 -4.01 0.41
N ALA A 236 14.21 -4.86 -0.04
CA ALA A 236 15.49 -5.08 0.62
C ALA A 236 16.49 -3.97 0.23
N THR A 237 17.65 -3.92 0.90
CA THR A 237 18.78 -3.10 0.46
C THR A 237 19.14 -3.44 -0.99
N ASP A 238 19.40 -2.40 -1.81
CA ASP A 238 19.59 -2.52 -3.26
C ASP A 238 18.37 -3.11 -4.00
N GLY A 239 17.18 -3.10 -3.41
CA GLY A 239 15.91 -3.46 -4.05
C GLY A 239 15.36 -2.37 -4.97
N CYS A 240 14.19 -2.62 -5.55
CA CYS A 240 13.47 -1.64 -6.38
C CYS A 240 13.15 -0.35 -5.62
N ASP A 241 12.76 -0.43 -4.35
CA ASP A 241 12.44 0.75 -3.55
C ASP A 241 13.68 1.63 -3.35
N ASP A 242 14.82 1.03 -3.02
CA ASP A 242 16.10 1.73 -2.85
C ASP A 242 16.59 2.36 -4.16
N ILE A 243 16.42 1.69 -5.30
CA ILE A 243 16.67 2.30 -6.62
C ILE A 243 15.86 3.59 -6.79
N ILE A 244 14.56 3.57 -6.49
CA ILE A 244 13.70 4.75 -6.65
C ILE A 244 14.15 5.85 -5.67
N ARG A 245 14.47 5.50 -4.43
CA ARG A 245 15.00 6.45 -3.41
C ARG A 245 16.30 7.11 -3.85
N ARG A 246 17.21 6.39 -4.52
CA ARG A 246 18.47 6.94 -5.05
C ARG A 246 18.26 7.86 -6.25
N ILE A 247 17.22 7.62 -7.04
CA ILE A 247 16.92 8.42 -8.24
C ILE A 247 16.11 9.68 -7.90
N ALA A 248 15.19 9.61 -6.94
CA ALA A 248 14.26 10.69 -6.63
C ALA A 248 14.91 12.06 -6.33
N PRO A 249 16.03 12.17 -5.59
CA PRO A 249 16.70 13.45 -5.33
C PRO A 249 17.22 14.17 -6.58
N GLN A 250 17.33 13.46 -7.71
CA GLN A 250 17.78 14.01 -8.99
C GLN A 250 16.63 14.66 -9.79
N ILE A 251 15.40 14.56 -9.29
CA ILE A 251 14.19 15.10 -9.93
C ILE A 251 13.56 16.09 -8.95
N ASP A 252 13.55 17.38 -9.30
CA ASP A 252 12.84 18.37 -8.50
C ASP A 252 11.33 18.23 -8.74
N ALA A 253 10.59 17.68 -7.78
CA ALA A 253 9.16 17.45 -7.99
C ALA A 253 8.33 18.75 -8.02
N ARG A 254 8.90 19.87 -7.54
CA ARG A 254 8.24 21.19 -7.56
C ARG A 254 8.00 21.73 -8.97
N GLN A 255 8.74 21.23 -9.96
CA GLN A 255 8.53 21.58 -11.36
C GLN A 255 7.19 21.04 -11.91
N PHE A 256 6.61 20.02 -11.26
CA PHE A 256 5.33 19.42 -11.65
C PHE A 256 4.17 19.98 -10.84
N ASN A 257 4.39 20.22 -9.55
CA ASN A 257 3.47 20.94 -8.69
C ASN A 257 4.27 21.70 -7.62
N PRO A 258 4.18 23.04 -7.52
CA PRO A 258 4.93 23.83 -6.53
C PRO A 258 4.72 23.41 -5.06
N ASN A 259 3.60 22.76 -4.75
CA ASN A 259 3.28 22.27 -3.40
C ASN A 259 3.97 20.94 -3.06
N TYR A 260 4.63 20.29 -4.02
CA TYR A 260 5.38 19.07 -3.76
C TYR A 260 6.70 19.36 -3.03
N PRO A 261 7.23 18.41 -2.25
CA PRO A 261 8.59 18.51 -1.76
C PRO A 261 9.58 18.40 -2.93
N ARG A 262 10.76 19.01 -2.81
CA ARG A 262 11.82 18.86 -3.84
C ARG A 262 12.14 17.40 -4.13
N ASN A 263 12.28 16.57 -3.08
CA ASN A 263 12.53 15.14 -3.18
C ASN A 263 11.23 14.38 -2.88
N PHE A 264 10.65 13.72 -3.88
CA PHE A 264 9.36 13.02 -3.76
C PHE A 264 9.42 11.60 -4.35
N PRO A 265 9.97 10.60 -3.62
CA PRO A 265 10.08 9.24 -4.13
C PRO A 265 8.76 8.59 -4.56
N ARG A 266 7.67 8.81 -3.82
CA ARG A 266 6.33 8.31 -4.18
C ARG A 266 5.86 8.86 -5.53
N PHE A 267 6.10 10.15 -5.82
CA PHE A 267 5.79 10.73 -7.13
C PHE A 267 6.53 10.01 -8.27
N VAL A 268 7.82 9.71 -8.09
CA VAL A 268 8.61 8.98 -9.09
C VAL A 268 8.05 7.56 -9.30
N GLN A 269 7.75 6.85 -8.21
CA GLN A 269 7.13 5.53 -8.31
C GLN A 269 5.76 5.58 -9.01
N HIS A 270 4.92 6.56 -8.67
CA HIS A 270 3.60 6.72 -9.26
C HIS A 270 3.68 7.04 -10.75
N ALA A 271 4.63 7.89 -11.16
CA ALA A 271 4.87 8.17 -12.58
C ALA A 271 5.29 6.92 -13.36
N ILE A 272 6.12 6.05 -12.76
CA ILE A 272 6.47 4.76 -13.36
C ILE A 272 5.22 3.89 -13.51
N TRP A 273 4.41 3.80 -12.45
CA TRP A 273 3.17 3.03 -12.49
C TRP A 273 2.22 3.54 -13.58
N ARG A 274 1.94 4.85 -13.64
CA ARG A 274 1.09 5.46 -14.68
C ARG A 274 1.62 5.27 -16.10
N TYR A 275 2.93 5.27 -16.27
CA TYR A 275 3.54 4.98 -17.57
C TYR A 275 3.27 3.54 -18.05
N CYS A 276 3.10 2.60 -17.10
CA CYS A 276 2.97 1.17 -17.39
C CYS A 276 1.53 0.66 -17.27
N ALA A 277 0.69 1.27 -16.45
CA ALA A 277 -0.64 0.76 -16.11
C ALA A 277 -1.59 0.84 -17.32
N GLN A 278 -2.43 -0.19 -17.45
CA GLN A 278 -3.41 -0.29 -18.55
C GLN A 278 -4.46 0.83 -18.50
N SER A 279 -4.84 1.26 -17.31
CA SER A 279 -5.80 2.36 -17.09
C SER A 279 -5.20 3.75 -17.33
N GLU A 280 -3.90 3.83 -17.62
CA GLU A 280 -3.16 5.07 -17.78
C GLU A 280 -2.49 5.09 -19.17
N LEU A 281 -1.18 5.31 -19.27
CA LEU A 281 -0.51 5.42 -20.57
C LEU A 281 -0.25 4.08 -21.26
N ASN A 282 -0.22 2.98 -20.49
CA ASN A 282 -0.07 1.61 -21.00
C ASN A 282 1.14 1.38 -21.94
N VAL A 283 2.24 2.13 -21.78
CA VAL A 283 3.36 2.12 -22.74
C VAL A 283 4.32 0.94 -22.51
N CYS A 284 4.62 0.65 -21.24
CA CYS A 284 5.54 -0.42 -20.83
C CYS A 284 4.83 -1.44 -19.92
N ASN A 285 3.61 -1.81 -20.28
CA ASN A 285 2.79 -2.72 -19.48
C ASN A 285 3.35 -4.15 -19.51
N GLY A 286 4.11 -4.52 -18.49
CA GLY A 286 4.73 -5.84 -18.39
C GLY A 286 3.74 -7.02 -18.34
N ASN A 287 2.45 -6.80 -18.11
CA ASN A 287 1.45 -7.87 -18.14
C ASN A 287 0.94 -8.18 -19.55
N ASN A 288 1.10 -7.25 -20.50
CA ASN A 288 0.57 -7.35 -21.86
C ASN A 288 1.66 -7.47 -22.93
N ILE A 289 2.92 -7.47 -22.52
CA ILE A 289 4.05 -7.50 -23.44
C ILE A 289 4.44 -8.93 -23.73
N ASP A 290 4.49 -9.26 -25.01
CA ASP A 290 5.14 -10.47 -25.49
C ASP A 290 6.66 -10.24 -25.55
N ASP A 291 7.36 -10.71 -24.51
CA ASP A 291 8.82 -10.63 -24.41
C ASP A 291 9.53 -11.81 -25.14
N GLY A 292 8.79 -12.68 -25.86
CA GLY A 292 9.38 -13.62 -26.81
C GLY A 292 10.09 -12.92 -27.97
N PHE A 293 9.76 -11.64 -28.21
CA PHE A 293 10.44 -10.79 -29.17
C PHE A 293 11.04 -9.55 -28.48
N ARG A 294 12.14 -9.04 -29.04
CA ARG A 294 12.67 -7.76 -28.57
C ARG A 294 11.66 -6.64 -28.86
N CYS A 295 11.33 -5.85 -27.84
CA CYS A 295 10.45 -4.70 -27.96
C CYS A 295 10.84 -3.78 -29.15
N ASN A 296 9.88 -3.53 -30.04
CA ASN A 296 10.02 -2.75 -31.27
C ASN A 296 9.23 -1.42 -31.25
N ASN A 297 8.68 -1.02 -30.10
CA ASN A 297 7.93 0.24 -29.94
C ASN A 297 8.84 1.47 -30.08
N LYS A 298 9.14 1.86 -31.33
CA LYS A 298 9.98 3.03 -31.65
C LYS A 298 9.39 4.36 -31.16
N GLY A 299 8.08 4.42 -30.93
CA GLY A 299 7.40 5.57 -30.34
C GLY A 299 7.60 5.72 -28.84
N CYS A 300 8.11 4.69 -28.15
CA CYS A 300 8.45 4.78 -26.74
C CYS A 300 9.57 5.82 -26.53
N PRO A 301 9.36 6.86 -25.68
CA PRO A 301 10.38 7.88 -25.42
C PRO A 301 11.68 7.35 -24.81
N LEU A 302 11.66 6.14 -24.25
CA LEU A 302 12.85 5.46 -23.74
C LEU A 302 13.51 4.52 -24.75
N PHE A 303 12.94 4.31 -25.95
CA PHE A 303 13.31 3.22 -26.87
C PHE A 303 14.82 3.08 -27.09
N TYR A 304 15.50 4.17 -27.40
CA TYR A 304 16.94 4.18 -27.69
C TYR A 304 17.83 3.98 -26.45
N ARG A 305 17.33 4.28 -25.26
CA ARG A 305 18.08 4.16 -23.99
C ARG A 305 17.72 2.89 -23.22
N CYS A 306 16.55 2.31 -23.51
CA CYS A 306 16.02 1.12 -22.87
C CYS A 306 16.79 -0.13 -23.32
N LYS A 307 17.25 -0.92 -22.34
CA LYS A 307 17.95 -2.19 -22.62
C LYS A 307 17.02 -3.28 -23.16
N ARG A 308 15.70 -3.15 -22.98
CA ARG A 308 14.66 -4.09 -23.45
C ARG A 308 14.98 -5.52 -22.99
N VAL A 309 15.32 -5.65 -21.72
CA VAL A 309 15.60 -6.95 -21.10
C VAL A 309 14.30 -7.74 -21.05
N SER A 310 14.30 -9.01 -21.45
CA SER A 310 13.13 -9.89 -21.37
C SER A 310 12.72 -10.13 -19.91
N LEU A 311 11.42 -10.12 -19.61
CA LEU A 311 10.85 -10.49 -18.32
C LEU A 311 10.93 -12.00 -18.04
N HIS A 312 10.80 -12.82 -19.07
CA HIS A 312 10.84 -14.28 -19.00
C HIS A 312 12.05 -14.76 -19.80
N ALA A 313 13.15 -15.04 -19.10
CA ALA A 313 14.38 -15.57 -19.67
C ALA A 313 14.75 -16.87 -18.96
#